data_AF-A0A562JK73-F1
#
_entry.id   AF-A0A562JK73-F1
#
_cell.length_a   1.000
_cell.length_b   1.000
_cell.length_c   1.000
_cell.angle_alpha   90.00
_cell.angle_beta   90.00
_cell.angle_gamma   90.00
#
_symmetry.space_group_name_H-M   'P 1'
#
loop_
_entity.id
_entity.type
_entity.pdbx_description
1 polymer ?
#
loop_
_entity_poly.entity_id
_entity_poly.type
_entity_poly.pdbx_seq_one_letter_code
_entity_poly.pdbx_strand_id
1 'polypeptide(L)'
;MKKIFGFLIKFFAFIVVLSIVFSGAAYCGYLYITPSSVISLKGNPSIRYSVNSFNRVIKVETDESNIEISNMVEDLSLNNKNISEAVQRTLEGISSGGYVSQYNNSGFTLSISNQDEKKANDLMEKLKKDVQTYLEGNSEVENVKIETAVNVTQKSTE
;
A
#
# COMPACT_ATOMS: atom_id res chain seq x y z
N MET A 1 -16.07 -37.45 -40.87
CA MET A 1 -16.88 -36.63 -39.93
C MET A 1 -16.41 -36.72 -38.48
N LYS A 2 -16.33 -37.91 -37.83
CA LYS A 2 -15.89 -38.04 -36.42
C LYS A 2 -14.51 -37.44 -36.09
N LYS A 3 -13.53 -37.55 -37.00
CA LYS A 3 -12.18 -36.96 -36.82
C LYS A 3 -12.19 -35.43 -36.83
N ILE A 4 -13.00 -34.81 -37.69
CA ILE A 4 -13.18 -33.35 -37.76
C ILE A 4 -13.92 -32.85 -36.52
N PHE A 5 -14.94 -33.59 -36.07
CA PHE A 5 -15.69 -33.27 -34.85
C PHE A 5 -14.80 -33.31 -33.59
N GLY A 6 -13.94 -34.34 -33.47
CA GLY A 6 -12.96 -34.41 -32.39
C GLY A 6 -11.90 -33.30 -32.44
N PHE A 7 -11.51 -32.85 -33.63
CA PHE A 7 -10.61 -31.70 -33.81
C PHE A 7 -11.29 -30.39 -33.38
N LEU A 8 -12.54 -30.16 -33.79
CA LEU A 8 -13.31 -28.97 -33.39
C LEU A 8 -13.51 -28.90 -31.88
N ILE A 9 -13.82 -30.01 -31.20
CA ILE A 9 -13.93 -30.04 -29.73
C ILE A 9 -12.62 -29.61 -29.06
N LYS A 10 -11.48 -30.15 -29.51
CA LYS A 10 -10.16 -29.78 -28.97
C LYS A 10 -9.84 -28.31 -29.23
N PHE A 11 -10.21 -27.79 -30.38
CA PHE A 11 -10.03 -26.38 -30.74
C PHE A 11 -10.89 -25.45 -29.87
N PHE A 12 -12.17 -25.79 -29.66
CA PHE A 12 -13.03 -25.05 -28.73
C PHE A 12 -12.53 -25.10 -27.29
N ALA A 13 -12.08 -26.27 -26.82
CA ALA A 13 -11.49 -26.40 -25.49
C ALA A 13 -10.25 -25.51 -25.34
N PHE A 14 -9.40 -25.43 -26.36
CA PHE A 14 -8.24 -24.54 -26.37
C PHE A 14 -8.64 -23.06 -26.27
N ILE A 15 -9.65 -22.63 -27.03
CA ILE A 15 -10.16 -21.24 -26.96
C ILE A 15 -10.71 -20.94 -25.56
N VAL A 16 -11.45 -21.85 -24.95
CA VAL A 16 -11.99 -21.66 -23.59
C VAL A 16 -10.86 -21.47 -22.58
N VAL A 17 -9.84 -22.33 -22.61
CA VAL A 17 -8.67 -22.20 -21.73
C VAL A 17 -7.96 -20.87 -21.96
N LEU A 18 -7.75 -20.48 -23.22
CA LEU A 18 -7.11 -19.22 -23.57
C LEU A 18 -7.92 -18.02 -23.04
N SER A 19 -9.23 -18.01 -23.25
CA SER A 19 -10.12 -16.96 -22.74
C SER A 19 -10.11 -16.86 -21.22
N ILE A 20 -10.07 -17.98 -20.50
CA ILE A 20 -9.95 -17.98 -19.04
C ILE A 20 -8.61 -17.36 -18.60
N VAL A 21 -7.50 -17.74 -19.25
CA VAL A 21 -6.17 -17.20 -18.94
C VAL A 21 -6.12 -15.69 -19.19
N PHE A 22 -6.59 -15.22 -20.35
CA PHE A 22 -6.62 -13.78 -20.66
C PHE A 22 -7.52 -13.00 -19.71
N SER A 23 -8.71 -13.51 -19.41
CA SER A 23 -9.64 -12.85 -18.49
C SER A 23 -9.08 -12.79 -17.07
N GLY A 24 -8.45 -13.88 -16.62
CA GLY A 24 -7.76 -13.93 -15.33
C GLY A 24 -6.61 -12.94 -15.26
N ALA A 25 -5.75 -12.90 -16.28
CA ALA A 25 -4.64 -11.95 -16.35
C ALA A 25 -5.12 -10.49 -16.37
N ALA A 26 -6.15 -10.18 -17.14
CA ALA A 26 -6.76 -8.85 -17.18
C ALA A 26 -7.33 -8.44 -15.81
N TYR A 27 -8.02 -9.36 -15.13
CA TYR A 27 -8.56 -9.11 -13.80
C TYR A 27 -7.46 -8.90 -12.76
N CYS A 28 -6.41 -9.72 -12.76
CA CYS A 28 -5.24 -9.52 -11.90
C CYS A 28 -4.56 -8.17 -12.18
N GLY A 29 -4.41 -7.79 -13.45
CA GLY A 29 -3.87 -6.49 -13.85
C GLY A 29 -4.72 -5.33 -13.31
N TYR A 30 -6.04 -5.42 -13.44
CA TYR A 30 -6.98 -4.45 -12.88
C TYR A 30 -6.82 -4.29 -11.37
N LEU A 31 -6.75 -5.40 -10.63
CA LEU A 31 -6.52 -5.38 -9.17
C LEU A 31 -5.15 -4.82 -8.78
N TYR A 32 -4.18 -4.87 -9.69
CA TYR A 32 -2.83 -4.37 -9.46
C TYR A 32 -2.75 -2.83 -9.53
N ILE A 33 -3.57 -2.21 -10.37
CA ILE A 33 -3.57 -0.76 -10.57
C ILE A 33 -4.68 -0.04 -9.81
N THR A 34 -5.67 -0.77 -9.31
CA THR A 34 -6.85 -0.19 -8.64
C THR A 34 -6.58 0.00 -7.14
N PRO A 35 -6.79 1.21 -6.59
CA PRO A 35 -6.73 1.45 -5.14
C PRO A 35 -7.74 0.58 -4.38
N SER A 36 -7.28 -0.08 -3.31
CA SER A 36 -8.11 -0.86 -2.39
C SER A 36 -8.14 -0.27 -0.98
N SER A 37 -7.04 0.32 -0.51
CA SER A 37 -6.96 0.93 0.82
C SER A 37 -6.17 2.23 0.75
N VAL A 38 -6.46 3.14 1.67
CA VAL A 38 -5.67 4.36 1.89
C VAL A 38 -5.04 4.30 3.27
N ILE A 39 -3.73 4.45 3.34
CA ILE A 39 -2.98 4.49 4.59
C ILE A 39 -2.47 5.91 4.78
N SER A 40 -2.68 6.50 5.94
CA SER A 40 -2.14 7.83 6.26
C SER A 40 -1.20 7.73 7.45
N LEU A 41 0.04 8.13 7.25
CA LEU A 41 1.01 8.39 8.30
C LEU A 41 0.88 9.87 8.67
N LYS A 42 0.13 10.14 9.73
CA LYS A 42 -0.10 11.50 10.24
C LYS A 42 1.02 11.86 11.20
N GLY A 43 1.62 13.02 10.99
CA GLY A 43 2.73 13.55 11.78
C GLY A 43 3.17 14.86 11.13
N ASN A 44 4.43 15.24 11.33
CA ASN A 44 5.05 16.29 10.55
C ASN A 44 6.39 15.77 10.00
N PRO A 45 6.43 15.25 8.76
CA PRO A 45 5.41 15.33 7.68
C PRO A 45 4.18 14.44 7.84
N SER A 46 3.08 14.79 7.15
CA SER A 46 1.95 13.90 6.90
C SER A 46 2.04 13.31 5.49
N ILE A 47 1.92 11.98 5.36
CA ILE A 47 2.09 11.24 4.10
C ILE A 47 0.93 10.26 3.93
N ARG A 48 0.35 10.19 2.73
CA ARG A 48 -0.76 9.30 2.39
C ARG A 48 -0.34 8.34 1.28
N TYR A 49 -0.67 7.07 1.46
CA TYR A 49 -0.40 5.97 0.54
C TYR A 49 -1.72 5.41 0.05
N SER A 50 -1.93 5.37 -1.27
CA SER A 50 -2.93 4.50 -1.86
C SER A 50 -2.28 3.16 -2.18
N VAL A 51 -2.91 2.07 -1.75
CA VAL A 51 -2.41 0.71 -2.01
C VAL A 51 -3.44 -0.14 -2.72
N ASN A 52 -2.96 -1.08 -3.53
CA ASN A 52 -3.80 -2.03 -4.25
C ASN A 52 -4.20 -3.23 -3.38
N SER A 53 -4.94 -4.18 -3.96
CA SER A 53 -5.40 -5.40 -3.27
C SER A 53 -4.26 -6.33 -2.79
N PHE A 54 -3.03 -6.09 -3.24
CA PHE A 54 -1.81 -6.81 -2.86
C PHE A 54 -0.97 -6.03 -1.83
N ASN A 55 -1.54 -4.97 -1.23
CA ASN A 55 -0.86 -4.08 -0.28
C ASN A 55 0.37 -3.39 -0.88
N ARG A 56 0.40 -3.21 -2.20
CA ARG A 56 1.45 -2.48 -2.91
C ARG A 56 1.04 -1.04 -3.11
N VAL A 57 1.97 -0.13 -2.84
CA VAL A 57 1.78 1.31 -3.07
C VAL A 57 1.60 1.57 -4.56
N ILE A 58 0.57 2.32 -4.90
CA ILE A 58 0.28 2.76 -6.28
C ILE A 58 0.32 4.28 -6.42
N LYS A 59 0.20 5.01 -5.30
CA LYS A 59 0.30 6.47 -5.24
C LYS A 59 0.76 6.88 -3.85
N VAL A 60 1.61 7.89 -3.79
CA VAL A 60 1.96 8.59 -2.56
C VAL A 60 1.60 10.06 -2.72
N GLU A 61 1.00 10.63 -1.68
CA GLU A 61 0.61 12.04 -1.61
C GLU A 61 1.22 12.62 -0.33
N THR A 62 1.81 13.80 -0.45
CA THR A 62 2.36 14.59 0.66
C THR A 62 1.61 15.92 0.75
N ASP A 63 1.84 16.67 1.83
CA ASP A 63 1.44 18.07 1.84
C ASP A 63 2.31 18.85 0.84
N GLU A 64 1.72 19.26 -0.29
CA GLU A 64 2.41 19.92 -1.40
C GLU A 64 3.06 21.25 -1.00
N SER A 65 2.68 21.83 0.14
CA SER A 65 3.26 23.08 0.63
C SER A 65 4.72 22.95 1.10
N ASN A 66 5.21 21.72 1.33
CA ASN A 66 6.60 21.49 1.74
C ASN A 66 7.40 20.72 0.66
N ILE A 67 8.13 21.49 -0.15
CA ILE A 67 8.94 21.00 -1.26
C ILE A 67 10.02 20.01 -0.81
N GLU A 68 10.63 20.21 0.36
CA GLU A 68 11.69 19.32 0.86
C GLU A 68 11.15 17.92 1.18
N ILE A 69 9.96 17.85 1.81
CA ILE A 69 9.27 16.59 2.08
C ILE A 69 8.89 15.90 0.76
N SER A 70 8.37 16.66 -0.20
CA SER A 70 7.99 16.11 -1.52
C SER A 70 9.19 15.49 -2.22
N ASN A 71 10.33 16.18 -2.26
CA ASN A 71 11.55 15.69 -2.88
C ASN A 71 12.07 14.43 -2.15
N MET A 72 12.08 14.43 -0.82
CA MET A 72 12.47 13.26 -0.04
C MET A 72 11.57 12.05 -0.35
N VAL A 73 10.24 12.22 -0.43
CA VAL A 73 9.32 11.12 -0.76
C VAL A 73 9.54 10.60 -2.18
N GLU A 74 9.82 11.49 -3.13
CA GLU A 74 10.10 11.12 -4.52
C GLU A 74 11.38 10.27 -4.63
N ASP A 75 12.46 10.68 -3.95
CA ASP A 75 13.74 9.98 -3.93
C ASP A 75 13.64 8.56 -3.35
N LEU A 76 12.72 8.32 -2.41
CA LEU A 76 12.52 7.01 -1.78
C LEU A 76 11.92 5.94 -2.73
N SER A 77 11.39 6.35 -3.90
CA SER A 77 10.83 5.46 -4.92
C SER A 77 9.81 4.45 -4.34
N LEU A 78 8.81 4.97 -3.62
CA LEU A 78 7.90 4.16 -2.82
C LEU A 78 6.85 3.39 -3.64
N ASN A 79 6.61 3.80 -4.89
CA ASN A 79 5.68 3.13 -5.77
C ASN A 79 6.07 1.66 -5.97
N ASN A 80 5.05 0.82 -6.01
CA ASN A 80 5.16 -0.63 -6.14
C ASN A 80 5.87 -1.34 -4.96
N LYS A 81 6.15 -0.66 -3.84
CA LYS A 81 6.64 -1.32 -2.63
C LYS A 81 5.51 -1.90 -1.82
N ASN A 82 5.80 -2.90 -0.99
CA ASN A 82 4.87 -3.31 0.05
C ASN A 82 4.67 -2.14 1.03
N ILE A 83 3.44 -1.92 1.51
CA ILE A 83 3.15 -0.80 2.42
C ILE A 83 4.01 -0.80 3.68
N SER A 84 4.37 -1.97 4.24
CA SER A 84 5.25 -2.04 5.40
C SER A 84 6.65 -1.49 5.06
N GLU A 85 7.23 -1.92 3.94
CA GLU A 85 8.53 -1.42 3.47
C GLU A 85 8.46 0.08 3.16
N ALA A 86 7.36 0.55 2.56
CA ALA A 86 7.21 1.96 2.22
C ALA A 86 7.16 2.83 3.47
N VAL A 87 6.40 2.44 4.50
CA VAL A 87 6.35 3.17 5.78
C VAL A 87 7.71 3.16 6.47
N GLN A 88 8.42 2.03 6.49
CA GLN A 88 9.75 1.92 7.09
C GLN A 88 10.76 2.88 6.43
N ARG A 89 10.85 2.87 5.10
CA ARG A 89 11.71 3.79 4.34
C ARG A 89 11.35 5.25 4.54
N THR A 90 10.06 5.55 4.64
CA THR A 90 9.62 6.91 4.98
C THR A 90 10.12 7.32 6.36
N LEU A 91 10.01 6.46 7.38
CA LEU A 91 10.51 6.76 8.72
C LEU A 91 12.04 6.94 8.74
N GLU A 92 12.77 6.13 7.97
CA GLU A 92 14.22 6.30 7.77
C GLU A 92 14.55 7.65 7.13
N GLY A 93 13.84 8.03 6.06
CA GLY A 93 14.03 9.32 5.38
C GLY A 93 13.72 10.50 6.28
N ILE A 94 12.65 10.40 7.07
CA ILE A 94 12.28 11.42 8.07
C ILE A 94 13.36 11.54 9.16
N SER A 95 13.89 10.42 9.66
CA SER A 95 14.95 10.42 10.67
C SER A 95 16.26 11.01 10.11
N SER A 96 16.70 10.51 8.95
CA SER A 96 17.95 10.90 8.30
C SER A 96 17.93 12.35 7.81
N GLY A 97 16.77 12.86 7.37
CA GLY A 97 16.57 14.25 6.97
C GLY A 97 16.47 15.22 8.15
N GLY A 98 16.55 14.75 9.38
CA GLY A 98 16.48 15.58 10.59
C GLY A 98 15.07 16.10 10.91
N TYR A 99 14.04 15.65 10.20
CA TYR A 99 12.65 16.08 10.41
C TYR A 99 12.10 15.63 11.77
N VAL A 100 12.64 14.57 12.38
CA VAL A 100 12.30 14.15 13.75
C VAL A 100 12.83 15.14 14.80
N SER A 101 14.04 15.69 14.58
CA SER A 101 14.72 16.57 15.55
C SER A 101 14.12 17.97 15.64
N GLN A 102 13.45 18.43 14.58
CA GLN A 102 12.80 19.75 14.53
C GLN A 102 11.51 19.81 15.36
N TYR A 103 10.91 18.66 15.68
CA TYR A 103 9.62 18.57 16.37
C TYR A 103 9.76 17.65 17.58
N ASN A 104 10.21 18.21 18.71
CA ASN A 104 10.28 17.59 20.04
C ASN A 104 9.14 16.57 20.25
N ASN A 105 9.46 15.27 20.18
CA ASN A 105 8.54 14.14 20.32
C ASN A 105 7.53 14.02 19.15
N SER A 106 8.04 13.63 17.97
CA SER A 106 7.23 13.39 16.75
C SER A 106 6.46 12.07 16.87
N GLY A 107 5.33 12.10 17.59
CA GLY A 107 4.36 11.01 17.55
C GLY A 107 3.74 10.93 16.17
N PHE A 108 3.84 9.77 15.52
CA PHE A 108 3.13 9.49 14.27
C PHE A 108 1.88 8.68 14.57
N THR A 109 0.78 8.99 13.87
CA THR A 109 -0.43 8.18 13.90
C THR A 109 -0.62 7.54 12.54
N LEU A 110 -0.56 6.21 12.50
CA LEU A 110 -0.86 5.42 11.34
C LEU A 110 -2.35 5.12 11.29
N SER A 111 -3.00 5.47 10.18
CA SER A 111 -4.41 5.17 9.97
C SER A 111 -4.69 4.47 8.66
N ILE A 112 -5.63 3.52 8.67
CA ILE A 112 -6.06 2.79 7.47
C ILE A 112 -7.52 3.07 7.20
N SER A 113 -7.81 3.44 5.96
CA SER A 113 -9.15 3.57 5.38
C SER A 113 -9.38 2.46 4.36
N ASN A 114 -10.42 1.67 4.59
CA ASN A 114 -10.93 0.65 3.68
C ASN A 114 -12.46 0.55 3.82
N GLN A 115 -13.13 0.07 2.79
CA GLN A 115 -14.57 -0.21 2.80
C GLN A 115 -14.91 -1.50 3.57
N ASP A 116 -13.99 -2.45 3.62
CA ASP A 116 -14.08 -3.72 4.32
C ASP A 116 -13.28 -3.62 5.64
N GLU A 117 -14.01 -3.55 6.75
CA GLU A 117 -13.46 -3.43 8.10
C GLU A 117 -12.52 -4.58 8.44
N LYS A 118 -12.86 -5.82 8.05
CA LYS A 118 -12.03 -6.98 8.35
C LYS A 118 -10.68 -6.84 7.63
N LYS A 119 -10.69 -6.48 6.35
CA LYS A 119 -9.44 -6.23 5.61
C LYS A 119 -8.65 -5.07 6.20
N ALA A 120 -9.31 -4.01 6.66
CA ALA A 120 -8.66 -2.88 7.31
C ALA A 120 -7.92 -3.33 8.59
N ASN A 121 -8.59 -4.11 9.43
CA ASN A 121 -8.05 -4.63 10.68
C ASN A 121 -6.90 -5.61 10.45
N ASP A 122 -7.07 -6.58 9.55
CA ASP A 122 -6.03 -7.56 9.19
C ASP A 122 -4.77 -6.84 8.66
N LEU A 123 -4.96 -5.81 7.81
CA LEU A 123 -3.85 -5.00 7.30
C LEU A 123 -3.20 -4.16 8.39
N MET A 124 -3.98 -3.56 9.29
CA MET A 124 -3.46 -2.75 10.39
C MET A 124 -2.63 -3.60 11.35
N GLU A 125 -3.11 -4.79 11.73
CA GLU A 125 -2.39 -5.69 12.63
C GLU A 125 -1.05 -6.09 12.04
N LYS A 126 -1.04 -6.49 10.76
CA LYS A 126 0.19 -6.84 10.05
C LYS A 126 1.15 -5.66 9.96
N LEU A 127 0.66 -4.50 9.52
CA LEU A 127 1.48 -3.31 9.33
C LEU A 127 2.08 -2.82 10.65
N LYS A 128 1.28 -2.80 11.72
CA LYS A 128 1.75 -2.48 13.07
C LYS A 128 2.89 -3.40 13.50
N LYS A 129 2.71 -4.71 13.35
CA LYS A 129 3.74 -5.69 13.72
C LYS A 129 5.03 -5.49 12.93
N ASP A 130 4.92 -5.35 11.61
CA ASP A 130 6.08 -5.18 10.72
C ASP A 130 6.86 -3.89 11.04
N VAL A 131 6.15 -2.80 11.32
CA VAL A 131 6.79 -1.51 11.66
C VAL A 131 7.37 -1.54 13.08
N GLN A 132 6.69 -2.11 14.07
CA GLN A 132 7.24 -2.23 15.43
C GLN A 132 8.51 -3.09 15.45
N THR A 133 8.51 -4.24 14.76
CA THR A 133 9.69 -5.10 14.63
C THR A 133 10.86 -4.33 14.01
N TYR A 134 10.58 -3.49 13.01
CA TYR A 134 11.58 -2.66 12.37
C TYR A 134 12.16 -1.58 13.30
N LEU A 135 11.31 -0.90 14.08
CA LEU A 135 11.73 0.12 15.04
C LEU A 135 12.57 -0.47 16.19
N GLU A 136 12.19 -1.64 16.71
CA GLU A 136 12.96 -2.34 17.75
C GLU A 136 14.34 -2.78 17.25
N GLY A 137 14.47 -3.08 15.96
CA GLY A 137 15.71 -3.51 15.32
C GLY A 137 16.61 -2.38 14.83
N ASN A 138 16.15 -1.12 14.86
CA ASN A 138 16.90 0.01 14.29
C ASN A 138 17.00 1.22 15.24
N SER A 139 18.18 1.35 15.87
CA SER A 139 18.49 2.40 16.85
C SER A 139 18.49 3.82 16.27
N GLU A 140 18.59 4.00 14.95
CA GLU A 140 18.53 5.32 14.31
C GLU A 140 17.11 5.93 14.28
N VAL A 141 16.09 5.15 14.63
CA VAL A 141 14.66 5.55 14.61
C VAL A 141 14.05 5.52 16.02
N GLU A 142 14.88 5.40 17.07
CA GLU A 142 14.51 5.09 18.47
C GLU A 142 13.50 6.07 19.12
N ASN A 143 13.37 7.29 18.60
CA ASN A 143 12.45 8.30 19.14
C ASN A 143 11.08 8.38 18.43
N VAL A 144 10.81 7.51 17.46
CA VAL A 144 9.54 7.50 16.73
C VAL A 144 8.51 6.65 17.47
N LYS A 145 7.48 7.30 18.03
CA LYS A 145 6.30 6.62 18.58
C LYS A 145 5.21 6.54 17.53
N ILE A 146 4.64 5.34 17.32
CA ILE A 146 3.56 5.13 16.35
C ILE A 146 2.30 4.63 17.04
N GLU A 147 1.23 5.42 16.94
CA GLU A 147 -0.12 5.03 17.30
C GLU A 147 -0.89 4.54 16.07
N THR A 148 -1.88 3.67 16.26
CA THR A 148 -2.63 3.04 15.16
C THR A 148 -4.12 3.28 15.27
N ALA A 149 -4.79 3.66 14.17
CA ALA A 149 -6.24 3.88 14.11
C ALA A 149 -6.86 3.29 12.83
N VAL A 150 -7.96 2.54 12.95
CA VAL A 150 -8.69 2.02 11.78
C VAL A 150 -9.93 2.88 11.54
N ASN A 151 -10.11 3.34 10.30
CA ASN A 151 -11.26 4.11 9.86
C ASN A 151 -12.00 3.33 8.78
N VAL A 152 -13.25 2.94 9.02
CA VAL A 152 -14.08 2.31 7.98
C VAL A 152 -14.78 3.41 7.22
N THR A 153 -14.45 3.57 5.94
CA THR A 153 -15.13 4.56 5.10
C THR A 153 -16.41 3.94 4.56
N GLN A 154 -17.55 4.32 5.14
CA GLN A 154 -18.84 4.00 4.54
C GLN A 154 -18.91 4.70 3.19
N LYS A 155 -19.29 3.95 2.15
CA LYS A 155 -19.54 4.51 0.82
C LYS A 155 -20.56 5.63 0.98
N SER A 156 -20.21 6.87 0.63
CA SER A 156 -21.22 7.91 0.43
C SER A 156 -22.14 7.40 -0.67
N THR A 157 -23.36 7.05 -0.28
CA THR A 157 -24.42 6.72 -1.23
C THR A 157 -24.84 8.05 -1.85
N GLU A 158 -24.20 8.42 -2.96
CA GLU A 158 -24.78 9.36 -3.93
C GLU A 158 -25.62 8.57 -4.95
#